data_AF-A0A218PVM6-F1
#
_entry.id   AF-A0A218PVM6-F1
#
_cell.length_a   1.000
_cell.length_b   1.000
_cell.length_c   1.000
_cell.angle_alpha   90.00
_cell.angle_beta   90.00
_cell.angle_gamma   90.00
#
_symmetry.space_group_name_H-M   'P 1'
#
loop_
_entity.id
_entity.type
_entity.pdbx_description
1 polymer ?
#
loop_
_entity_poly.entity_id
_entity_poly.type
_entity_poly.pdbx_seq_one_letter_code
_entity_poly.pdbx_strand_id
1 'polypeptide(L)'
;MKRAAPDAELLRQLADIPEVGLSGFAVREGLAGTGVTVLKGRDYFGSWRATQHGELVWTFADLSEEGRTVATVDDALRYTLLLILASVAKSHNSSPRFTRTG
;
A
#
# COMPACT_ATOMS: atom_id res chain seq x y z
N MET A 1 -23.08 17.84 0.58
CA MET A 1 -22.32 16.67 1.08
C MET A 1 -20.86 17.10 1.21
N LYS A 2 -20.25 17.02 2.41
CA LYS A 2 -18.78 17.19 2.53
C LYS A 2 -18.14 15.97 1.89
N ARG A 3 -17.40 16.14 0.80
CA ARG A 3 -16.62 15.07 0.17
C ARG A 3 -15.52 14.67 1.16
N ALA A 4 -15.39 13.38 1.47
CA ALA A 4 -14.29 12.91 2.31
C ALA A 4 -12.94 13.27 1.66
N ALA A 5 -11.92 13.51 2.48
CA ALA A 5 -10.57 13.70 1.96
C ALA A 5 -10.13 12.43 1.19
N PRO A 6 -9.44 12.54 0.04
CA PRO A 6 -9.12 11.39 -0.81
C PRO A 6 -8.37 10.27 -0.09
N ASP A 7 -7.50 10.61 0.85
CA ASP A 7 -6.77 9.67 1.70
C ASP A 7 -7.66 8.96 2.72
N ALA A 8 -8.61 9.66 3.35
CA ALA A 8 -9.57 9.05 4.26
C ALA A 8 -10.48 8.04 3.54
N GLU A 9 -10.92 8.37 2.32
CA GLU A 9 -11.71 7.45 1.49
C GLU A 9 -10.87 6.25 1.03
N LEU A 10 -9.62 6.48 0.61
CA LEU A 10 -8.70 5.40 0.26
C LEU A 10 -8.43 4.45 1.44
N LEU A 11 -8.19 4.99 2.63
CA LEU A 11 -7.97 4.20 3.85
C LEU A 11 -9.17 3.29 4.11
N ARG A 12 -10.38 3.85 4.06
CA ARG A 12 -11.63 3.10 4.26
C ARG A 12 -11.76 1.97 3.25
N GLN A 13 -11.62 2.26 1.95
CA GLN A 13 -11.75 1.25 0.90
C GLN A 13 -10.70 0.16 1.01
N LEU A 14 -9.43 0.48 1.30
CA LEU A 14 -8.39 -0.54 1.49
C LEU A 14 -8.64 -1.40 2.73
N ALA A 15 -9.14 -0.82 3.82
CA ALA A 15 -9.46 -1.55 5.04
C ALA A 15 -10.66 -2.51 4.85
N ASP A 16 -11.58 -2.16 3.94
CA ASP A 16 -12.75 -2.98 3.60
C ASP A 16 -12.43 -4.18 2.68
N ILE A 17 -11.19 -4.33 2.18
CA ILE A 17 -10.76 -5.44 1.31
C ILE A 17 -10.04 -6.52 2.14
N PRO A 18 -10.68 -7.69 2.39
CA PRO A 18 -10.08 -8.73 3.21
C PRO A 18 -8.73 -9.25 2.67
N GLU A 19 -8.56 -9.28 1.34
CA GLU A 19 -7.35 -9.74 0.66
C GLU A 19 -6.11 -8.94 1.05
N VAL A 20 -6.26 -7.66 1.44
CA VAL A 20 -5.15 -6.86 1.97
C VAL A 20 -4.64 -7.49 3.27
N GLY A 21 -5.53 -7.81 4.21
CA GLY A 21 -5.17 -8.48 5.46
C GLY A 21 -4.63 -9.90 5.24
N LEU A 22 -5.31 -10.69 4.40
CA LEU A 22 -4.95 -12.08 4.12
C LEU A 22 -3.58 -12.22 3.42
N SER A 23 -3.14 -11.20 2.69
CA SER A 23 -1.80 -11.15 2.08
C SER A 23 -0.69 -10.71 3.03
N GLY A 24 -1.00 -10.50 4.31
CA GLY A 24 -0.07 -10.05 5.34
C GLY A 24 0.20 -8.54 5.30
N PHE A 25 -0.64 -7.77 4.62
CA PHE A 25 -0.57 -6.31 4.62
C PHE A 25 -1.56 -5.71 5.60
N ALA A 26 -1.25 -4.52 6.08
CA ALA A 26 -2.15 -3.72 6.90
C ALA A 26 -2.13 -2.27 6.41
N VAL A 27 -3.28 -1.60 6.49
CA VAL A 27 -3.41 -0.17 6.21
C VAL A 27 -3.85 0.57 7.45
N ARG A 28 -3.31 1.77 7.65
CA ARG A 28 -3.68 2.64 8.77
C ARG A 28 -3.53 4.09 8.39
N GLU A 29 -4.15 4.96 9.18
CA GLU A 29 -3.94 6.39 9.09
C GLU A 29 -2.46 6.74 9.31
N GLY A 30 -1.95 7.72 8.56
CA GLY A 30 -0.57 8.18 8.71
C GLY A 30 -0.29 8.80 10.09
N LEU A 31 0.98 8.80 10.49
CA LEU A 31 1.43 9.28 11.81
C LEU A 31 0.98 10.70 12.19
N ALA A 32 0.77 11.58 11.20
CA ALA A 32 0.31 12.95 11.40
C ALA A 32 -1.22 13.12 11.23
N GLY A 33 -2.00 12.03 11.25
CA GLY A 33 -3.45 12.08 10.98
C GLY A 33 -3.79 12.42 9.52
N THR A 34 -2.83 12.23 8.61
CA THR A 34 -2.98 12.49 7.18
C THR A 34 -2.35 11.36 6.38
N GLY A 35 -2.96 11.04 5.24
CA GLY A 35 -2.54 9.98 4.33
C GLY A 35 -2.74 8.55 4.86
N VAL A 36 -2.33 7.59 4.04
CA VAL A 36 -2.51 6.16 4.30
C VAL A 36 -1.15 5.48 4.38
N THR A 37 -0.83 4.88 5.53
CA THR A 37 0.36 4.04 5.69
C THR A 37 0.02 2.60 5.37
N VAL A 38 0.82 1.97 4.52
CA VAL A 38 0.75 0.56 4.17
C VAL A 38 1.93 -0.16 4.81
N LEU A 39 1.64 -1.25 5.53
CA LEU A 39 2.61 -2.10 6.20
C LEU A 39 2.59 -3.49 5.58
N LYS A 40 3.76 -4.14 5.51
CA LYS A 40 3.89 -5.58 5.25
C LYS A 40 4.33 -6.24 6.55
N GLY A 41 3.42 -6.98 7.20
CA GLY A 41 3.62 -7.42 8.58
C GLY A 41 3.79 -6.22 9.52
N ARG A 42 5.01 -6.05 10.05
CA ARG A 42 5.37 -4.90 10.91
C ARG A 42 6.21 -3.85 10.19
N ASP A 43 6.65 -4.15 8.97
CA ASP A 43 7.59 -3.31 8.25
C ASP A 43 6.83 -2.25 7.44
N TYR A 44 7.37 -1.04 7.42
CA TYR A 44 6.86 0.02 6.57
C TYR A 44 7.07 -0.38 5.10
N PHE A 45 5.98 -0.40 4.32
CA PHE A 45 6.03 -0.75 2.91
C PHE A 45 5.96 0.50 2.02
N GLY A 46 5.09 1.44 2.39
CA GLY A 46 4.97 2.73 1.73
C GLY A 46 3.77 3.51 2.24
N SER A 47 3.52 4.68 1.67
CA SER A 47 2.36 5.48 2.02
C SER A 47 1.81 6.30 0.88
N TRP A 48 0.50 6.57 0.97
CA TRP A 48 -0.18 7.56 0.18
C TRP A 48 -0.31 8.87 0.94
N ARG A 49 -0.15 9.98 0.22
CA ARG A 49 -0.39 11.35 0.70
C ARG A 49 -1.26 12.10 -0.29
N ALA A 50 -2.32 12.74 0.20
CA ALA A 50 -3.12 13.63 -0.63
C ALA A 50 -2.36 14.96 -0.85
N THR A 51 -2.35 15.46 -2.09
CA THR A 51 -1.85 16.80 -2.42
C THR A 51 -2.92 17.84 -2.15
N GLN A 52 -2.53 19.12 -2.16
CA GLN A 52 -3.48 20.24 -2.06
C GLN A 52 -4.48 20.27 -3.23
N HIS A 53 -4.14 19.65 -4.36
CA HIS A 53 -4.99 19.56 -5.55
C HIS A 53 -5.88 18.31 -5.55
N GLY A 54 -5.79 17.46 -4.53
CA GLY A 54 -6.61 16.26 -4.37
C GLY A 54 -6.06 15.01 -5.05
N GLU A 55 -4.85 15.07 -5.61
CA GLU A 55 -4.13 13.91 -6.13
C GLU A 55 -3.57 13.08 -4.97
N LEU A 56 -3.24 11.81 -5.22
CA LEU A 56 -2.62 10.91 -4.26
C LEU A 56 -1.21 10.58 -4.73
N VAL A 57 -0.22 10.76 -3.86
CA VAL A 57 1.20 10.47 -4.10
C VAL A 57 1.62 9.27 -3.27
N TRP A 58 2.08 8.23 -3.94
CA TRP A 58 2.70 7.05 -3.34
C TRP A 58 4.18 7.29 -3.12
N THR A 59 4.67 6.90 -1.94
CA THR A 59 6.09 6.87 -1.60
C THR A 59 6.43 5.52 -1.00
N PHE A 60 7.44 4.86 -1.57
CA PHE A 60 7.97 3.60 -1.06
C PHE A 60 8.73 3.78 0.26
N ALA A 61 8.89 2.69 1.00
CA ALA A 61 9.81 2.64 2.13
C ALA A 61 11.28 2.78 1.69
N ASP A 62 11.63 2.13 0.58
CA ASP A 62 12.89 2.35 -0.10
C ASP A 62 12.76 3.60 -0.99
N LEU A 63 13.43 4.69 -0.60
CA LEU A 63 13.37 5.96 -1.32
C LEU A 63 14.14 5.94 -2.65
N SER A 64 14.84 4.84 -2.97
CA SER A 64 15.42 4.62 -4.30
C SER A 64 14.40 4.15 -5.33
N GLU A 65 13.25 3.63 -4.89
CA GLU A 65 12.15 3.25 -5.78
C GLU A 65 11.34 4.49 -6.17
N GLU A 66 11.02 4.62 -7.46
CA GLU A 66 10.20 5.72 -7.97
C GLU A 66 8.76 5.62 -7.45
N GLY A 67 8.27 6.69 -6.84
CA GLY A 67 6.88 6.81 -6.39
C GLY A 67 5.88 6.87 -7.56
N ARG A 68 4.61 7.14 -7.23
CA ARG A 68 3.56 7.32 -8.23
C ARG A 68 2.56 8.38 -7.79
N THR A 69 2.19 9.26 -8.71
CA THR A 69 1.06 10.18 -8.53
C THR A 69 -0.15 9.68 -9.31
N VAL A 70 -1.32 9.71 -8.69
CA VAL A 70 -2.60 9.35 -9.31
C VAL A 70 -3.68 10.38 -8.97
N ALA A 71 -4.64 10.56 -9.88
CA ALA A 71 -5.68 11.58 -9.73
C ALA A 71 -6.90 11.10 -8.94
N THR A 72 -7.09 9.78 -8.81
CA THR A 72 -8.32 9.21 -8.22
C THR A 72 -8.02 8.18 -7.13
N VAL A 73 -9.00 8.00 -6.24
CA VAL A 73 -8.94 6.95 -5.21
C VAL A 73 -8.94 5.56 -5.84
N ASP A 74 -9.71 5.35 -6.91
CA ASP A 74 -9.77 4.06 -7.62
C ASP A 74 -8.42 3.67 -8.22
N ASP A 75 -7.68 4.63 -8.78
CA ASP A 75 -6.32 4.40 -9.29
C ASP A 75 -5.34 4.07 -8.16
N ALA A 76 -5.44 4.76 -7.02
CA ALA A 76 -4.62 4.48 -5.85
C ALA A 76 -4.91 3.09 -5.27
N LEU A 77 -6.19 2.70 -5.21
CA LEU A 77 -6.64 1.38 -4.78
C LEU A 77 -6.07 0.31 -5.69
N ARG A 78 -6.30 0.42 -7.00
CA ARG A 78 -5.78 -0.51 -8.01
C ARG A 78 -4.27 -0.64 -7.92
N TYR A 79 -3.55 0.48 -7.83
CA TYR A 79 -2.10 0.46 -7.75
C TYR A 79 -1.61 -0.23 -6.47
N THR A 80 -2.22 0.03 -5.32
CA THR A 80 -1.88 -0.62 -4.05
C THR A 80 -2.07 -2.14 -4.13
N LEU A 81 -3.19 -2.60 -4.68
CA LEU A 81 -3.45 -4.03 -4.86
C LEU A 81 -2.42 -4.69 -5.80
N LEU A 82 -2.00 -4.01 -6.87
CA LEU A 82 -0.94 -4.50 -7.75
C LEU A 82 0.42 -4.59 -7.04
N LEU A 83 0.75 -3.63 -6.17
CA LEU A 83 1.98 -3.68 -5.36
C LEU A 83 1.97 -4.86 -4.38
N ILE A 84 0.83 -5.11 -3.74
CA ILE A 84 0.64 -6.27 -2.85
C ILE A 84 0.85 -7.58 -3.63
N LEU A 85 0.17 -7.73 -4.77
CA LEU A 85 0.31 -8.91 -5.62
C LEU A 85 1.75 -9.13 -6.08
N ALA A 86 2.43 -8.07 -6.53
CA ALA A 86 3.83 -8.15 -6.93
C ALA A 86 4.76 -8.55 -5.76
N SER A 87 4.51 -8.02 -4.57
CA SER A 87 5.27 -8.35 -3.35
C SER A 87 5.09 -9.81 -2.94
N VAL A 88 3.85 -10.33 -2.99
CA VAL A 88 3.54 -11.74 -2.72
C VAL A 88 4.22 -12.64 -3.75
N ALA A 89 4.14 -12.32 -5.04
CA ALA A 89 4.78 -13.09 -6.11
C ALA A 89 6.31 -13.15 -5.95
N LYS A 90 6.96 -12.03 -5.61
CA LYS A 90 8.41 -11.99 -5.30
C LYS A 90 8.76 -12.88 -4.11
N SER A 91 7.99 -12.85 -3.03
CA SER A 91 8.23 -13.69 -1.86
C SER A 91 8.10 -15.19 -2.17
N HIS A 92 7.17 -15.59 -3.03
CA HIS A 92 7.04 -16.99 -3.48
C HIS A 92 8.24 -17.47 -4.32
N ASN A 93 8.74 -16.63 -5.23
CA ASN A 93 9.89 -16.96 -6.08
C ASN A 93 11.24 -16.94 -5.32
N SER A 94 11.26 -16.42 -4.10
CA SER A 94 12.47 -16.34 -3.26
C SER A 94 12.60 -17.49 -2.26
N SER A 95 11.71 -18.50 -2.29
CA SER A 95 11.82 -19.65 -1.38
C SER A 95 13.17 -20.35 -1.55
N PRO A 96 13.92 -20.60 -0.45
CA PRO A 96 15.20 -21.27 -0.54
C PRO A 96 15.00 -22.67 -1.09
N ARG A 97 15.79 -23.04 -2.11
CA ARG A 97 16.00 -24.46 -2.45
C ARG A 97 16.38 -25.16 -1.14
N PHE A 98 15.52 -26.05 -0.65
CA PHE A 98 15.89 -27.01 0.38
C PHE A 98 17.10 -27.79 -0.16
N THR A 99 18.31 -27.43 0.26
CA THR A 99 19.45 -28.32 0.19
C THR A 99 19.19 -29.41 1.21
N ARG A 100 18.56 -30.48 0.75
CA ARG A 100 18.49 -31.75 1.47
C ARG A 100 19.93 -32.28 1.56
N THR A 101 20.58 -32.04 2.69
CA THR A 101 21.79 -32.74 3.12
C THR A 101 21.41 -33.74 4.20
N GLY A 102 21.71 -35.02 3.98
CA GLY A 102 21.50 -36.11 4.93
C GLY A 102 20.53 -37.16 4.41
#